data_AF-A0A1F4A8A3-F1
#
_entry.id   AF-A0A1F4A8A3-F1
#
_cell.length_a   1.000
_cell.length_b   1.000
_cell.length_c   1.000
_cell.angle_alpha   90.00
_cell.angle_beta   90.00
_cell.angle_gamma   90.00
#
_symmetry.space_group_name_H-M   'P 1'
#
loop_
_entity.id
_entity.type
_entity.pdbx_description
1 polymer ?
#
loop_
_entity_poly.entity_id
_entity_poly.type
_entity_poly.pdbx_seq_one_letter_code
_entity_poly.pdbx_strand_id
1 'polypeptide(L)' 'MQGSYTPKQGQYLAFIYYYTKIHGRSPAEADMQGYFRVSPPAVHQMILSLEKMRLIERTPGQGRSVKLLLPREQLPDLM' A
#
# COMPACT_ATOMS: atom_id res chain seq x y z
N MET A 1 -7.58 14.52 11.42
CA MET A 1 -8.38 14.37 10.19
C MET A 1 -8.51 12.89 9.88
N GLN A 2 -9.57 12.25 10.37
CA GLN A 2 -9.95 10.88 9.98
C GLN A 2 -10.85 11.03 8.74
N GLY A 3 -10.35 10.76 7.54
CA GLY A 3 -11.17 10.91 6.33
C GLY A 3 -10.50 10.77 4.97
N SER A 4 -9.20 10.47 4.87
CA SER A 4 -8.49 10.54 3.58
C SER A 4 -8.46 9.25 2.75
N TYR A 5 -9.01 8.13 3.22
CA TYR A 5 -9.04 6.87 2.46
C TYR A 5 -10.11 5.90 2.99
N THR A 6 -10.54 4.96 2.14
CA THR A 6 -11.51 3.92 2.49
C THR A 6 -10.91 2.84 3.40
N PRO A 7 -11.72 2.05 4.12
CA PRO A 7 -11.21 0.94 4.93
C PRO A 7 -10.30 -0.02 4.15
N LYS A 8 -10.64 -0.33 2.89
CA LYS A 8 -9.83 -1.21 2.04
C LYS A 8 -8.48 -0.57 1.68
N GLN A 9 -8.47 0.71 1.33
CA GLN A 9 -7.24 1.47 1.09
C GLN A 9 -6.36 1.50 2.35
N GLY A 10 -6.97 1.70 3.52
CA GLY A 10 -6.30 1.63 4.81
C GLY A 10 -5.58 0.29 5.04
N GLN A 11 -6.23 -0.83 4.70
CA GLN A 11 -5.58 -2.16 4.79
C GLN A 11 -4.34 -2.27 3.90
N TYR A 12 -4.38 -1.73 2.68
CA TYR A 12 -3.20 -1.72 1.79
C TYR A 12 -2.07 -0.86 2.36
N LEU A 13 -2.40 0.32 2.90
CA LEU A 13 -1.41 1.21 3.52
C LEU A 13 -0.77 0.55 4.75
N ALA A 14 -1.57 -0.08 5.61
CA ALA A 14 -1.10 -0.85 6.75
C ALA A 14 -0.21 -2.01 6.30
N PHE A 15 -0.62 -2.76 5.28
CA PHE A 15 0.18 -3.85 4.73
C PHE A 15 1.56 -3.37 4.24
N ILE A 16 1.61 -2.26 3.49
CA ILE A 16 2.89 -1.68 3.03
C ILE A 16 3.78 -1.32 4.22
N TYR A 17 3.23 -0.72 5.27
CA TYR A 17 3.98 -0.35 6.46
C TYR A 17 4.56 -1.58 7.18
N TYR A 18 3.71 -2.57 7.50
CA TYR A 18 4.13 -3.74 8.24
C TYR A 18 5.07 -4.63 7.42
N TYR A 19 4.81 -4.80 6.12
CA TYR A 19 5.72 -5.53 5.23
C TYR A 19 7.10 -4.89 5.24
N THR A 20 7.18 -3.56 5.09
CA THR A 20 8.45 -2.83 5.10
C THR A 20 9.15 -2.94 6.46
N LYS A 21 8.39 -2.83 7.56
CA LYS A 21 8.92 -2.97 8.93
C LYS A 21 9.51 -4.36 9.19
N ILE A 22 8.88 -5.42 8.68
CA ILE A 22 9.30 -6.81 8.91
C ILE A 22 10.41 -7.24 7.95
N HIS A 23 10.32 -6.86 6.68
CA HIS A 23 11.22 -7.36 5.62
C HIS A 23 12.34 -6.38 5.26
N GLY A 24 12.34 -5.15 5.79
CA GLY A 24 13.33 -4.12 5.50
C GLY A 24 13.27 -3.56 4.06
N ARG A 25 12.24 -3.90 3.29
CA ARG A 25 12.04 -3.45 1.91
C ARG A 25 10.56 -3.31 1.59
N SER A 26 10.23 -2.45 0.64
CA SER A 26 8.85 -2.28 0.18
C SER A 26 8.30 -3.56 -0.49
N PRO A 27 7.00 -3.84 -0.36
CA PRO A 27 6.35 -4.94 -1.08
C PRO A 27 6.32 -4.68 -2.59
N ALA A 28 6.35 -5.76 -3.38
CA ALA A 28 5.94 -5.75 -4.77
C ALA A 28 4.41 -5.94 -4.89
N GLU A 29 3.84 -5.64 -6.05
CA GLU A 29 2.42 -5.90 -6.30
C GLU A 29 2.06 -7.38 -6.11
N ALA A 30 2.97 -8.30 -6.45
CA ALA A 30 2.78 -9.75 -6.24
C ALA A 30 2.65 -10.13 -4.76
N ASP A 31 3.38 -9.45 -3.85
CA ASP A 31 3.25 -9.70 -2.40
C ASP A 31 1.83 -9.34 -1.92
N MET A 32 1.27 -8.22 -2.44
CA MET A 32 -0.09 -7.80 -2.14
C MET A 32 -1.14 -8.71 -2.78
N GLN A 33 -0.91 -9.19 -4.01
CA GLN A 33 -1.79 -10.16 -4.67
C GLN A 33 -1.92 -11.43 -3.82
N GLY A 34 -0.79 -11.95 -3.33
CA GLY A 34 -0.77 -13.13 -2.46
C GLY A 34 -1.49 -12.91 -1.13
N TYR A 35 -1.22 -11.78 -0.46
CA TYR A 35 -1.84 -11.46 0.82
C TYR A 35 -3.34 -11.22 0.72
N PHE A 36 -3.77 -10.36 -0.22
CA PHE A 36 -5.17 -9.98 -0.37
C PHE A 36 -5.99 -10.94 -1.23
N ARG A 37 -5.36 -11.93 -1.86
CA ARG A 37 -5.99 -12.92 -2.76
C ARG A 37 -6.82 -12.26 -3.86
N VAL A 38 -6.25 -11.24 -4.50
CA VAL A 38 -6.88 -10.49 -5.59
C VAL A 38 -6.07 -10.63 -6.88
N SER A 39 -6.72 -10.32 -8.00
CA SER A 39 -6.07 -10.38 -9.31
C SER A 39 -4.98 -9.31 -9.47
N PRO A 40 -3.98 -9.53 -10.34
CA PRO A 40 -2.97 -8.52 -10.63
C PRO A 40 -3.51 -7.15 -11.05
N PRO A 41 -4.53 -7.06 -11.93
CA PRO A 41 -5.12 -5.77 -12.28
C PRO A 41 -5.75 -5.06 -11.08
N ALA A 42 -6.34 -5.78 -10.14
CA ALA A 42 -6.98 -5.17 -8.96
C ALA A 42 -5.96 -4.53 -8.02
N VAL A 43 -4.82 -5.18 -7.78
CA VAL A 43 -3.72 -4.58 -7.01
C VAL A 43 -3.16 -3.37 -7.74
N HIS A 44 -2.92 -3.49 -9.03
CA HIS A 44 -2.39 -2.39 -9.84
C HIS A 44 -3.29 -1.15 -9.76
N GLN A 45 -4.60 -1.31 -9.93
CA GLN A 45 -5.58 -0.22 -9.80
C GLN A 45 -5.63 0.37 -8.38
N MET A 46 -5.49 -0.46 -7.35
CA MET A 46 -5.41 0.02 -5.97
C MET A 46 -4.16 0.90 -5.77
N ILE A 47 -3.00 0.47 -6.26
CA ILE A 47 -1.75 1.24 -6.19
C ILE A 47 -1.88 2.58 -6.92
N LEU A 48 -2.41 2.60 -8.14
CA LEU A 48 -2.67 3.84 -8.88
C LEU A 48 -3.60 4.79 -8.12
N SER A 49 -4.63 4.24 -7.46
CA SER A 49 -5.57 5.03 -6.67
C SER A 49 -4.89 5.67 -5.45
N LEU A 50 -4.09 4.90 -4.71
CA LEU A 50 -3.34 5.41 -3.55
C LEU A 50 -2.30 6.47 -3.95
N GLU A 51 -1.63 6.28 -5.09
CA GLU A 51 -0.68 7.24 -5.67
C GLU A 51 -1.38 8.55 -6.06
N LYS A 52 -2.52 8.46 -6.76
CA LYS A 52 -3.35 9.62 -7.14
C LYS A 52 -3.81 10.41 -5.91
N MET A 53 -4.09 9.72 -4.82
CA MET A 53 -4.49 10.33 -3.54
C MET A 53 -3.30 10.87 -2.73
N ARG A 54 -2.06 10.75 -3.24
CA ARG A 54 -0.81 11.14 -2.55
C ARG A 54 -0.62 10.47 -1.20
N LEU A 55 -1.09 9.23 -1.06
CA LEU A 55 -0.90 8.42 0.14
C LEU A 55 0.37 7.55 0.04
N ILE A 56 0.77 7.26 -1.20
CA ILE A 56 2.02 6.57 -1.55
C ILE A 56 2.72 7.29 -2.71
N GLU A 57 4.01 7.02 -2.86
CA GLU A 57 4.79 7.28 -4.06
C GLU A 57 5.33 5.95 -4.62
N ARG A 58 5.59 5.90 -5.93
CA ARG A 58 6.25 4.75 -6.58
C ARG A 58 7.04 5.21 -7.80
N THR A 59 7.89 4.33 -8.30
CA THR A 59 8.57 4.50 -9.59
C THR A 59 7.97 3.52 -10.59
N PRO A 60 7.29 3.99 -11.66
CA PRO A 60 6.72 3.12 -12.68
C PRO A 60 7.77 2.18 -13.28
N GLY A 61 7.40 0.90 -13.47
CA GLY A 61 8.31 -0.13 -14.01
C GLY A 61 9.34 -0.66 -13.02
N GLN A 62 9.49 -0.06 -11.83
CA GLN A 62 10.39 -0.55 -10.80
C GLN A 62 9.62 -1.28 -9.70
N GLY A 63 9.82 -2.59 -9.61
CA GLY A 63 9.30 -3.39 -8.50
C GLY A 63 9.84 -2.91 -7.16
N ARG A 64 9.04 -3.07 -6.10
CA ARG A 64 9.42 -2.70 -4.72
C ARG A 64 9.83 -1.22 -4.54
N SER A 65 9.22 -0.32 -5.32
CA SER A 65 9.45 1.13 -5.24
C SER A 65 8.38 1.87 -4.43
N VAL A 66 7.34 1.17 -3.96
CA VAL A 66 6.23 1.78 -3.22
C VAL A 66 6.71 2.30 -1.87
N LYS A 67 6.49 3.59 -1.58
CA LYS A 67 6.78 4.21 -0.29
C LYS A 67 5.56 4.93 0.24
N LEU A 68 5.38 4.90 1.56
CA LEU A 68 4.28 5.59 2.23
C LEU A 68 4.63 7.05 2.43
N LEU A 69 3.66 7.92 2.14
CA LEU A 69 3.75 9.36 2.42
C LEU A 69 3.04 9.75 3.74
N LEU A 70 2.43 8.77 4.40
CA LEU A 70 1.71 8.94 5.66
C LEU A 70 2.57 8.54 6.85
N PRO A 71 2.50 9.28 7.96
CA PRO A 71 3.11 8.88 9.21
C PRO A 71 2.28 7.76 9.88
N ARG A 72 2.89 7.01 10.81
CA ARG A 72 2.29 5.81 11.40
C ARG A 72 0.97 6.08 12.12
N GLU A 73 0.82 7.26 12.72
CA GLU A 73 -0.35 7.70 13.47
C GLU A 73 -1.59 7.84 12.57
N GLN A 74 -1.38 7.97 11.26
CA GLN A 74 -2.43 8.06 10.26
C GLN A 74 -2.70 6.73 9.55
N LEU A 75 -2.10 5.63 10.00
CA LEU A 75 -2.33 4.30 9.44
C LEU A 75 -3.22 3.48 10.39
N PRO A 76 -4.18 2.70 9.85
CA PRO A 76 -4.90 1.76 10.68
C PRO A 76 -3.97 0.61 11.08
N ASP A 77 -4.36 -0.11 12.13
CA ASP A 77 -3.77 -1.41 12.40
C ASP A 77 -4.21 -2.41 11.32
N LEU A 78 -3.34 -3.38 11.02
CA LEU A 78 -3.66 -4.47 10.11
C LEU A 78 -4.59 -5.44 10.85
N MET A 79 -5.90 -5.26 10.71
CA MET A 79 -6.93 -6.21 11.17
C MET A 79 -7.23 -7.27 10.10
#